data_AF-A0A7S0TRT6-F1
#
_entry.id   AF-A0A7S0TRT6-F1
#
_cell.length_a   1.000
_cell.length_b   1.000
_cell.length_c   1.000
_cell.angle_alpha   90.00
_cell.angle_beta   90.00
_cell.angle_gamma   90.00
#
_symmetry.space_group_name_H-M   'P 1'
#
loop_
_entity.id
_entity.type
_entity.pdbx_description
1 polymer ?
#
loop_
_entity_poly.entity_id
_entity_poly.type
_entity_poly.pdbx_seq_one_letter_code
_entity_poly.pdbx_strand_id
1 'polypeptide(L)'
;SITRWDLESWPLEELSGYGGLFVVRNDSDVRSIEDMRGKVIASEVASATEGLSGGLLQWREMLSRGISLTDDTKAVVWISGGPFAMGELLIERKIDVALMRTSMLEFFYQSGQIGQNDWRAVEGGVQKWKGSTFPRVSSTPIVPEWALSVLDWVDSDVSKAVLESLLKLSWIDPVWG
;
A
#
# COMPACT_ATOMS: atom_id res chain seq x y z
N SER A 1 25.62 5.86 2.26
CA SER A 1 24.77 6.45 3.32
C SER A 1 23.90 7.53 2.71
N ILE A 2 22.65 7.21 2.42
CA ILE A 2 21.62 8.19 2.04
C ILE A 2 20.69 8.26 3.24
N THR A 3 20.91 9.28 4.05
CA THR A 3 20.17 9.54 5.29
C THR A 3 19.61 10.96 5.20
N ARG A 4 18.61 11.16 4.34
CA ARG A 4 17.72 12.34 4.35
C ARG A 4 16.65 12.14 3.30
N TRP A 5 15.40 11.98 3.73
CA TRP A 5 14.25 12.00 2.85
C TRP A 5 13.99 13.46 2.48
N ASP A 6 14.32 13.83 1.24
CA ASP A 6 13.98 15.14 0.70
C ASP A 6 12.50 15.12 0.30
N LEU A 7 11.64 15.51 1.24
CA LEU A 7 10.18 15.43 1.16
C LEU A 7 9.57 16.61 0.36
N GLU A 8 10.37 17.62 0.01
CA GLU A 8 9.89 18.84 -0.67
C GLU A 8 9.73 18.68 -2.20
N SER A 9 10.25 17.59 -2.78
CA SER A 9 10.36 17.41 -4.23
C SER A 9 9.38 16.38 -4.82
N TRP A 10 8.27 16.07 -4.15
CA TRP A 10 7.38 14.99 -4.55
C TRP A 10 6.19 15.52 -5.38
N PRO A 11 6.25 15.49 -6.74
CA PRO A 11 5.14 15.95 -7.57
C PRO A 11 3.92 15.04 -7.38
N LEU A 12 2.72 15.61 -7.27
CA LEU A 12 1.44 14.89 -7.14
C LEU A 12 0.95 14.26 -8.47
N GLU A 13 1.88 13.88 -9.36
CA GLU A 13 1.53 13.28 -10.65
C GLU A 13 0.81 11.94 -10.49
N GLU A 14 -0.10 11.67 -11.42
CA GLU A 14 -0.80 10.39 -11.54
C GLU A 14 0.22 9.29 -11.86
N LEU A 15 0.42 8.37 -10.91
CA LEU A 15 1.42 7.32 -11.04
C LEU A 15 0.82 6.15 -11.81
N SER A 16 1.60 5.49 -12.66
CA SER A 16 1.12 4.29 -13.38
C SER A 16 1.17 3.00 -12.54
N GLY A 17 1.46 3.13 -11.24
CA GLY A 17 1.52 2.04 -10.28
C GLY A 17 1.51 2.55 -8.85
N TYR A 18 1.26 1.65 -7.91
CA TYR A 18 1.26 1.94 -6.48
C TYR A 18 1.73 0.72 -5.68
N GLY A 19 2.00 0.94 -4.40
CA GLY A 19 2.24 -0.15 -3.45
C GLY A 19 1.46 0.04 -2.16
N GLY A 20 1.63 -0.92 -1.27
CA GLY A 20 1.24 -0.84 0.13
C GLY A 20 2.33 -0.23 1.02
N LEU A 21 1.88 0.41 2.09
CA LEU A 21 2.64 0.87 3.23
C LEU A 21 2.11 0.22 4.50
N PHE A 22 3.02 -0.19 5.36
CA PHE A 22 2.73 -0.45 6.77
C PHE A 22 3.18 0.78 7.56
N VAL A 23 2.23 1.63 7.94
CA VAL A 23 2.52 2.90 8.63
C VAL A 23 2.42 2.70 10.13
N VAL A 24 3.42 3.17 10.85
CA VAL A 24 3.45 3.15 12.31
C VAL A 24 3.88 4.51 12.83
N ARG A 25 3.58 4.81 14.10
CA ARG A 25 4.22 5.94 14.77
C ARG A 25 5.74 5.74 14.80
N ASN A 26 6.49 6.82 14.73
CA ASN A 26 7.94 6.78 14.72
C ASN A 26 8.52 6.18 16.02
N ASP A 27 7.81 6.37 17.15
CA ASP A 27 8.12 5.79 18.46
C ASP A 27 7.72 4.30 18.62
N SER A 28 7.11 3.69 17.60
CA SER A 28 6.68 2.28 17.63
C SER A 28 7.87 1.31 17.69
N ASP A 29 7.68 0.22 18.42
CA ASP A 29 8.60 -0.91 18.50
C ASP A 29 8.56 -1.81 17.26
N VAL A 30 7.54 -1.69 16.41
CA VAL A 30 7.36 -2.47 15.16
C VAL A 30 8.38 -2.02 14.11
N ARG A 31 9.46 -2.78 13.90
CA ARG A 31 10.54 -2.45 12.96
C ARG A 31 10.56 -3.33 11.72
N SER A 32 9.91 -4.48 11.79
CA SER A 32 9.78 -5.46 10.71
C SER A 32 8.32 -5.91 10.53
N ILE A 33 8.04 -6.64 9.46
CA ILE A 33 6.71 -7.22 9.24
C ILE A 33 6.42 -8.31 10.29
N GLU A 34 7.45 -9.03 10.73
CA GLU A 34 7.37 -10.05 11.78
C GLU A 34 6.93 -9.49 13.13
N ASP A 35 7.32 -8.25 13.44
CA ASP A 35 6.91 -7.55 14.67
C ASP A 35 5.41 -7.21 14.72
N MET A 36 4.67 -7.44 13.63
CA MET A 36 3.23 -7.21 13.57
C MET A 36 2.41 -8.30 14.27
N ARG A 37 3.04 -9.42 14.64
CA ARG A 37 2.41 -10.46 15.46
C ARG A 37 1.97 -9.85 16.81
N GLY A 38 0.72 -10.12 17.19
CA GLY A 38 0.14 -9.58 18.43
C GLY A 38 -0.09 -8.07 18.44
N LYS A 39 -0.01 -7.38 17.29
CA LYS A 39 -0.31 -5.95 17.16
C LYS A 39 -1.75 -5.71 16.73
N VAL A 40 -2.29 -4.54 17.02
CA VAL A 40 -3.58 -4.08 16.51
C VAL A 40 -3.34 -3.39 15.17
N ILE A 41 -3.89 -3.95 14.10
CA ILE A 41 -3.71 -3.45 12.74
C ILE A 41 -5.02 -2.83 12.25
N ALA A 42 -4.98 -1.62 11.70
CA ALA A 42 -6.08 -1.09 10.92
C ALA A 42 -5.85 -1.32 9.43
N SER A 43 -6.92 -1.73 8.76
CA SER A 43 -7.00 -1.77 7.31
C SER A 43 -8.31 -1.11 6.88
N GLU A 44 -8.29 -0.47 5.73
CA GLU A 44 -9.53 -0.03 5.09
C GLU A 44 -10.38 -1.26 4.73
N VAL A 45 -11.70 -1.14 4.84
CA VAL A 45 -12.63 -2.18 4.38
C VAL A 45 -12.43 -2.34 2.89
N ALA A 46 -12.21 -3.57 2.40
CA ALA A 46 -12.20 -3.80 0.97
C ALA A 46 -13.62 -3.66 0.41
N SER A 47 -14.01 -2.47 -0.04
CA SER A 47 -15.24 -2.29 -0.81
C SER A 47 -15.02 -2.58 -2.30
N ALA A 48 -16.09 -2.91 -3.01
CA ALA A 48 -16.04 -3.13 -4.47
C ALA A 48 -15.50 -1.91 -5.25
N THR A 49 -15.54 -0.72 -4.65
CA THR A 49 -15.02 0.53 -5.21
C THR A 49 -13.59 0.87 -4.79
N GLU A 50 -13.11 0.37 -3.65
CA GLU A 50 -11.75 0.64 -3.15
C GLU A 50 -10.72 -0.39 -3.65
N GLY A 51 -11.16 -1.54 -4.17
CA GLY A 51 -10.30 -2.51 -4.85
C GLY A 51 -9.12 -3.02 -4.00
N LEU A 52 -7.96 -3.22 -4.62
CA LEU A 52 -6.71 -3.67 -3.97
C LEU A 52 -6.09 -2.66 -2.98
N SER A 53 -6.69 -1.47 -2.82
CA SER A 53 -6.20 -0.45 -1.89
C SER A 53 -6.54 -0.73 -0.42
N GLY A 54 -7.51 -1.62 -0.16
CA GLY A 54 -7.96 -2.03 1.18
C GLY A 54 -7.00 -2.96 1.95
N GLY A 55 -5.68 -2.77 1.82
CA GLY A 55 -4.66 -3.52 2.54
C GLY A 55 -4.29 -4.89 1.94
N LEU A 56 -4.79 -5.24 0.76
CA LEU A 56 -4.54 -6.56 0.14
C LEU A 56 -3.07 -6.79 -0.23
N LEU A 57 -2.34 -5.76 -0.65
CA LEU A 57 -0.89 -5.88 -0.94
C LEU A 57 -0.08 -6.17 0.32
N GLN A 58 -0.44 -5.52 1.42
CA GLN A 58 0.14 -5.71 2.74
C GLN A 58 -0.19 -7.09 3.28
N TRP A 59 -1.45 -7.53 3.17
CA TRP A 59 -1.84 -8.87 3.58
C TRP A 59 -1.07 -9.93 2.79
N ARG A 60 -0.95 -9.80 1.47
CA ARG A 60 -0.11 -10.70 0.65
C ARG A 60 1.34 -10.72 1.14
N GLU A 61 1.91 -9.56 1.45
CA GLU A 61 3.29 -9.44 1.96
C GLU A 61 3.45 -10.08 3.35
N MET A 62 2.46 -9.99 4.24
CA MET A 62 2.47 -10.72 5.52
C MET A 62 2.41 -12.23 5.30
N LEU A 63 1.52 -12.69 4.41
CA LEU A 63 1.37 -14.11 4.11
C LEU A 63 2.62 -14.72 3.46
N SER A 64 3.32 -13.98 2.60
CA SER A 64 4.58 -14.45 2.00
C SER A 64 5.67 -14.70 3.05
N ARG A 65 5.55 -14.10 4.24
CA ARG A 65 6.40 -14.28 5.42
C ARG A 65 5.80 -15.21 6.47
N GLY A 66 4.71 -15.90 6.14
CA GLY A 66 4.04 -16.84 7.04
C GLY A 66 3.33 -16.17 8.21
N ILE A 67 2.87 -14.93 8.05
CA ILE A 67 2.10 -14.19 9.06
C ILE A 67 0.66 -14.02 8.56
N SER A 68 -0.29 -14.57 9.29
CA SER A 68 -1.72 -14.38 9.04
C SER A 68 -2.18 -13.05 9.63
N LEU A 69 -2.75 -12.17 8.79
CA LEU A 69 -3.31 -10.90 9.25
C LEU A 69 -4.42 -11.12 10.29
N THR A 70 -5.23 -12.17 10.17
CA THR A 70 -6.36 -12.43 11.06
C THR A 70 -6.00 -13.28 12.27
N ASP A 71 -5.04 -14.21 12.13
CA ASP A 71 -4.80 -15.22 13.16
C ASP A 71 -3.59 -14.88 14.05
N ASP A 72 -2.61 -14.15 13.51
CA ASP A 72 -1.35 -13.85 14.21
C ASP A 72 -1.31 -12.44 14.80
N THR A 73 -2.23 -11.56 14.40
CA THR A 73 -2.34 -10.22 14.96
C THR A 73 -3.28 -10.23 16.17
N LYS A 74 -3.19 -9.20 17.02
CA LYS A 74 -4.08 -9.11 18.20
C LYS A 74 -5.52 -8.79 17.79
N ALA A 75 -5.67 -7.90 16.81
CA ALA A 75 -6.96 -7.55 16.24
C ALA A 75 -6.75 -6.84 14.90
N VAL A 76 -7.71 -7.01 14.00
CA VAL A 76 -7.83 -6.23 12.77
C VAL A 76 -9.01 -5.30 12.90
N VAL A 77 -8.76 -4.00 12.78
CA VAL A 77 -9.78 -2.95 12.78
C VAL A 77 -10.07 -2.58 11.33
N TRP A 78 -11.27 -2.88 10.85
CA TRP A 78 -11.70 -2.55 9.50
C TRP A 78 -12.37 -1.19 9.48
N ILE A 79 -11.82 -0.25 8.69
CA ILE A 79 -12.21 1.16 8.68
C ILE A 79 -12.85 1.54 7.35
N SER A 80 -14.00 2.23 7.39
CA SER A 80 -14.67 2.77 6.19
C SER A 80 -14.41 4.27 5.96
N GLY A 81 -13.67 4.93 6.86
CA GLY A 81 -13.32 6.36 6.77
C GLY A 81 -12.01 6.62 6.01
N GLY A 82 -11.50 5.60 5.30
CA GLY A 82 -10.25 5.67 4.57
C GLY A 82 -9.01 5.96 5.43
N PRO A 83 -7.93 6.47 4.81
CA PRO A 83 -6.65 6.63 5.49
C PRO A 83 -6.69 7.70 6.59
N PHE A 84 -7.56 8.72 6.51
CA PHE A 84 -7.71 9.75 7.55
C PHE A 84 -8.12 9.16 8.89
N ALA A 85 -9.17 8.35 8.89
CA ALA A 85 -9.64 7.69 10.10
C ALA A 85 -8.57 6.74 10.69
N MET A 86 -7.81 6.04 9.84
CA MET A 86 -6.68 5.24 10.32
C MET A 86 -5.55 6.10 10.92
N GLY A 87 -5.30 7.27 10.35
CA GLY A 87 -4.35 8.25 10.88
C GLY A 87 -4.73 8.76 12.27
N GLU A 88 -6.00 9.09 12.48
CA GLU A 88 -6.53 9.48 13.80
C GLU A 88 -6.35 8.36 14.83
N LEU A 89 -6.64 7.11 14.46
CA LEU A 89 -6.45 5.96 15.36
C LEU A 89 -4.97 5.72 15.72
N LEU A 90 -4.04 5.99 14.79
CA LEU A 90 -2.59 5.95 15.07
C LEU A 90 -2.19 7.00 16.11
N ILE A 91 -2.68 8.24 15.96
CA ILE A 91 -2.46 9.36 16.89
C ILE A 91 -3.01 9.03 18.28
N GLU A 92 -4.25 8.54 18.34
CA GLU A 92 -4.93 8.15 19.58
C GLU A 92 -4.36 6.89 20.23
N ARG A 93 -3.36 6.24 19.60
CA ARG A 93 -2.76 4.97 20.02
C ARG A 93 -3.78 3.83 20.19
N LYS A 94 -4.86 3.86 19.42
CA LYS A 94 -5.86 2.78 19.38
C LYS A 94 -5.44 1.63 18.47
N ILE A 95 -4.52 1.89 17.56
CA ILE A 95 -3.89 0.91 16.68
C ILE A 95 -2.36 1.06 16.72
N ASP A 96 -1.68 -0.02 16.34
CA ASP A 96 -0.21 -0.08 16.28
C ASP A 96 0.30 0.12 14.86
N VAL A 97 -0.44 -0.38 13.86
CA VAL A 97 -0.07 -0.35 12.44
C VAL A 97 -1.29 0.03 11.60
N ALA A 98 -1.12 0.92 10.61
CA ALA A 98 -2.12 1.23 9.60
C ALA A 98 -1.66 0.75 8.22
N LEU A 99 -2.50 0.02 7.51
CA LEU A 99 -2.25 -0.42 6.14
C LEU A 99 -2.74 0.66 5.18
N MET A 100 -1.83 1.41 4.55
CA MET A 100 -2.15 2.54 3.67
C MET A 100 -1.55 2.35 2.28
N ARG A 101 -2.08 3.02 1.26
CA ARG A 101 -1.44 3.11 -0.06
C ARG A 101 -0.20 4.00 -0.02
N THR A 102 0.75 3.76 -0.93
CA THR A 102 1.80 4.74 -1.27
C THR A 102 1.21 6.13 -1.54
N SER A 103 1.97 7.19 -1.28
CA SER A 103 1.56 8.60 -1.31
C SER A 103 0.77 9.08 -0.09
N MET A 104 0.22 8.19 0.76
CA MET A 104 -0.56 8.64 1.92
C MET A 104 0.30 9.27 3.01
N LEU A 105 1.47 8.69 3.31
CA LEU A 105 2.37 9.24 4.32
C LEU A 105 2.78 10.68 3.97
N GLU A 106 3.03 10.91 2.68
CA GLU A 106 3.47 12.19 2.15
C GLU A 106 2.34 13.18 2.05
N PHE A 107 1.14 12.71 1.70
CA PHE A 107 -0.09 13.49 1.80
C PHE A 107 -0.30 14.01 3.24
N PHE A 108 -0.23 13.14 4.25
CA PHE A 108 -0.40 13.56 5.65
C PHE A 108 0.64 14.59 6.07
N TYR A 109 1.89 14.39 5.68
CA TYR A 109 2.96 15.34 5.95
C TYR A 109 2.74 16.69 5.25
N GLN A 110 2.46 16.70 3.94
CA GLN A 110 2.25 17.92 3.15
C GLN A 110 0.98 18.69 3.60
N SER A 111 -0.03 17.98 4.08
CA SER A 111 -1.25 18.59 4.64
C SER A 111 -1.05 19.20 6.04
N GLY A 112 0.11 18.97 6.68
CA GLY A 112 0.39 19.44 8.04
C GLY A 112 -0.33 18.68 9.15
N GLN A 113 -0.94 17.52 8.86
CA GLN A 113 -1.59 16.68 9.87
C GLN A 113 -0.60 15.91 10.74
N ILE A 114 0.61 15.68 10.22
CA ILE A 114 1.73 15.07 10.94
C ILE A 114 3.02 15.84 10.65
N GLY A 115 3.94 15.88 11.62
CA GLY A 115 5.32 16.32 11.42
C GLY A 115 6.18 15.26 10.73
N GLN A 116 7.37 15.66 10.25
CA GLN A 116 8.32 14.78 9.53
C GLN A 116 8.70 13.49 10.28
N ASN A 117 8.61 13.49 11.61
CA ASN A 117 9.10 12.41 12.46
C ASN A 117 7.99 11.79 13.32
N ASP A 118 6.72 12.03 12.97
CA ASP A 118 5.61 11.49 13.74
C ASP A 118 5.34 10.05 13.37
N TRP A 119 5.37 9.73 12.07
CA TRP A 119 5.13 8.40 11.52
C TRP A 119 6.24 7.95 10.57
N ARG A 120 6.32 6.64 10.34
CA ARG A 120 7.26 6.01 9.41
C ARG A 120 6.65 4.78 8.75
N ALA A 121 7.18 4.41 7.59
CA ALA A 121 6.88 3.14 6.94
C ALA A 121 7.78 2.01 7.50
N VAL A 122 7.19 0.89 7.91
CA VAL A 122 7.92 -0.34 8.28
C VAL A 122 8.48 -0.97 7.01
N GLU A 123 9.77 -1.27 7.01
CA GLU A 123 10.50 -1.79 5.84
C GLU A 123 10.23 -1.01 4.54
N GLY A 124 9.93 0.29 4.68
CA GLY A 124 9.66 1.15 3.54
C GLY A 124 10.95 1.50 2.79
N GLY A 125 10.92 1.37 1.47
CA GLY A 125 12.04 1.75 0.61
C GLY A 125 11.60 2.29 -0.74
N VAL A 126 12.54 2.94 -1.42
CA VAL A 126 12.40 3.35 -2.82
C VAL A 126 12.60 2.11 -3.69
N GLN A 127 11.64 1.84 -4.57
CA GLN A 127 11.63 0.64 -5.42
C GLN A 127 11.85 0.99 -6.89
N LYS A 128 12.17 -0.01 -7.71
CA LYS A 128 12.19 0.14 -9.16
C LYS A 128 10.82 -0.19 -9.75
N TRP A 129 10.36 0.63 -10.69
CA TRP A 129 9.12 0.41 -11.44
C TRP A 129 9.33 0.80 -12.91
N LYS A 130 8.99 -0.10 -13.84
CA LYS A 130 9.13 0.12 -15.30
C LYS A 130 10.49 0.69 -15.73
N GLY A 131 11.58 0.20 -15.12
CA GLY A 131 12.94 0.60 -15.45
C GLY A 131 13.43 1.91 -14.81
N SER A 132 12.58 2.60 -14.05
CA SER A 132 12.95 3.82 -13.31
C SER A 132 12.72 3.66 -11.81
N THR A 133 13.21 4.63 -11.04
CA THR A 133 12.97 4.74 -9.61
C THR A 133 11.54 5.17 -9.35
N PHE A 134 10.78 4.41 -8.57
CA PHE A 134 9.43 4.79 -8.15
C PHE A 134 9.51 5.96 -7.16
N PRO A 135 8.76 7.05 -7.36
CA PRO A 135 8.96 8.30 -6.62
C PRO A 135 8.32 8.30 -5.23
N ARG A 136 7.90 7.13 -4.72
CA ARG A 136 7.29 6.97 -3.40
C ARG A 136 7.97 5.86 -2.61
N VAL A 137 7.95 6.01 -1.29
CA VAL A 137 8.32 4.91 -0.38
C VAL A 137 7.22 3.86 -0.45
N SER A 138 7.60 2.58 -0.48
CA SER A 138 6.66 1.48 -0.37
C SER A 138 7.26 0.31 0.42
N SER A 139 6.43 -0.36 1.21
CA SER A 139 6.78 -1.56 1.97
C SER A 139 6.48 -2.86 1.23
N THR A 140 5.84 -2.79 0.06
CA THR A 140 5.44 -3.96 -0.74
C THR A 140 5.80 -3.75 -2.21
N PRO A 141 5.96 -4.79 -3.04
CA PRO A 141 6.23 -4.62 -4.46
C PRO A 141 5.21 -3.70 -5.16
N ILE A 142 5.70 -2.79 -6.01
CA ILE A 142 4.84 -1.91 -6.81
C ILE A 142 4.03 -2.75 -7.82
N VAL A 143 2.73 -2.47 -7.90
CA VAL A 143 1.79 -3.06 -8.84
C VAL A 143 1.21 -1.98 -9.77
N PRO A 144 0.67 -2.35 -10.95
CA PRO A 144 -0.06 -1.40 -11.78
C PRO A 144 -1.29 -0.81 -11.06
N GLU A 145 -1.70 0.41 -11.40
CA GLU A 145 -2.92 1.00 -10.83
C GLU A 145 -4.21 0.34 -11.34
N TRP A 146 -4.17 -0.27 -12.51
CA TRP A 146 -5.28 -1.04 -13.04
C TRP A 146 -5.28 -2.45 -12.44
N ALA A 147 -6.45 -2.90 -11.98
CA ALA A 147 -6.67 -4.28 -11.56
C ALA A 147 -7.48 -5.02 -12.63
N LEU A 148 -7.01 -6.21 -13.01
CA LEU A 148 -7.79 -7.16 -13.79
C LEU A 148 -8.25 -8.28 -12.84
N SER A 149 -9.54 -8.53 -12.78
CA SER A 149 -10.12 -9.59 -11.96
C SER A 149 -10.71 -10.69 -12.83
N VAL A 150 -10.67 -11.93 -12.34
CA VAL A 150 -11.28 -13.10 -12.99
C VAL A 150 -12.35 -13.66 -12.06
N LEU A 151 -13.48 -14.11 -12.64
CA LEU A 151 -14.52 -14.82 -11.90
C LEU A 151 -14.07 -16.26 -11.66
N ASP A 152 -14.44 -16.82 -10.51
CA ASP A 152 -13.98 -18.14 -10.03
C ASP A 152 -14.41 -19.30 -10.92
N TRP A 153 -15.51 -19.16 -11.68
CA TRP A 153 -15.97 -20.16 -12.65
C TRP A 153 -15.29 -20.09 -14.03
N VAL A 154 -14.37 -19.13 -14.24
CA VAL A 154 -13.64 -19.01 -15.51
C VAL A 154 -12.44 -19.95 -15.48
N ASP A 155 -12.30 -20.74 -16.55
CA ASP A 155 -11.20 -21.67 -16.71
C ASP A 155 -9.82 -20.95 -16.65
N SER A 156 -8.83 -21.59 -16.03
CA SER A 156 -7.50 -21.03 -15.85
C SER A 156 -6.78 -20.76 -17.17
N ASP A 157 -7.00 -21.59 -18.19
CA ASP A 157 -6.38 -21.43 -19.51
C ASP A 157 -6.96 -20.21 -20.23
N VAL A 158 -8.26 -19.98 -20.08
CA VAL A 158 -8.93 -18.77 -20.61
C VAL A 158 -8.40 -17.52 -19.91
N SER A 159 -8.32 -17.56 -18.59
CA SER A 159 -7.81 -16.46 -17.77
C SER A 159 -6.38 -16.08 -18.16
N LYS A 160 -5.53 -17.09 -18.34
CA LYS A 160 -4.14 -16.92 -18.77
C LYS A 160 -4.04 -16.35 -20.19
N ALA A 161 -4.84 -16.87 -21.13
CA ALA A 161 -4.85 -16.39 -22.51
C ALA A 161 -5.28 -14.91 -22.61
N VAL A 162 -6.29 -14.50 -21.83
CA VAL A 162 -6.73 -13.11 -21.74
C VAL A 162 -5.63 -12.22 -21.15
N LEU A 163 -5.03 -12.62 -20.03
CA LEU A 163 -3.93 -11.86 -19.41
C LEU A 163 -2.74 -11.70 -20.36
N GLU A 164 -2.31 -12.78 -21.02
CA GLU A 164 -1.22 -12.74 -22.00
C GLU A 164 -1.56 -11.85 -23.20
N SER A 165 -2.82 -11.83 -23.63
CA SER A 165 -3.27 -10.99 -24.75
C SER A 165 -3.25 -9.51 -24.36
N LEU A 166 -3.73 -9.18 -23.16
CA LEU A 166 -3.71 -7.82 -22.62
C LEU A 166 -2.28 -7.32 -22.40
N LEU A 167 -1.37 -8.16 -21.91
CA LEU A 167 0.05 -7.81 -21.73
C LEU A 167 0.78 -7.57 -23.06
N LYS A 168 0.29 -8.14 -24.17
CA LYS A 168 0.82 -7.92 -25.52
C LYS A 168 0.30 -6.66 -26.19
N LEU A 169 -0.73 -6.01 -25.65
CA LEU A 169 -1.19 -4.72 -26.17
C LEU A 169 -0.12 -3.66 -25.92
N SER A 170 0.57 -3.23 -26.98
CA SER A 170 1.36 -2.01 -26.96
C SER A 170 0.41 -0.80 -26.93
N TRP A 171 0.83 0.28 -26.25
CA TRP A 171 0.13 1.56 -26.20
C TRP A 171 -0.50 1.92 -27.56
N ILE A 172 -1.83 1.97 -27.60
CA ILE A 172 -2.56 2.58 -28.71
C ILE A 172 -2.58 4.07 -28.39
N ASP A 173 -1.93 4.86 -29.25
CA ASP A 173 -2.04 6.32 -29.19
C ASP A 173 -3.52 6.69 -29.21
N PRO A 174 -4.06 7.42 -28.22
CA PRO A 174 -5.45 7.84 -28.28
C PRO A 174 -5.59 8.81 -29.44
N VAL A 175 -6.13 8.33 -30.55
CA VAL A 175 -6.55 9.17 -31.68
C VAL A 175 -7.78 9.95 -31.21
N TRP A 176 -7.55 11.08 -30.56
CA TRP A 176 -8.55 12.12 -30.45
C TRP A 176 -8.58 12.86 -31.78
N GLY A 177 -9.52 12.47 -32.64
CA GLY A 177 -9.94 13.25 -33.81
C GLY A 177 -10.88 14.37 -33.42
#